data_AF-A0A372YUW8-F1
#
_entry.id   AF-A0A372YUW8-F1
#
_cell.length_a   1.000
_cell.length_b   1.000
_cell.length_c   1.000
_cell.angle_alpha   90.00
_cell.angle_beta   90.00
_cell.angle_gamma   90.00
#
_symmetry.space_group_name_H-M   'P 1'
#
loop_
_entity.id
_entity.type
_entity.pdbx_description
1 polymer ?
#
loop_
_entity_poly.entity_id
_entity_poly.type
_entity_poly.pdbx_seq_one_letter_code
_entity_poly.pdbx_strand_id
1 'polypeptide(L)'
;MVAEKLQEAKAVLEKTNPSTEEVKKAELALQNAQKALVVRASKESVDVLKRLVEDGKKMKDAYTEEAFKDVQTALDLAQGLLTDPSNMAEVTTKEVVLSLSTAIDALHKLTLQEAKEQLAEMITYADTLLKANTIEQMTAESVQALQTALKQAKEVIANEKASLEQIKTTHTILVNAVKGLKPQESVTPDTTALQTLIKEVKKVTADLYTVQSYEALSKKLQDAKAILEKTNPSADEVSKAELELQSAPNAFVVRASKESVKILKTLVEED
;
A
#
# COMPACT_ATOMS: atom_id res chain seq x y z
N MET A 1 -10.80 2.14 -12.71
CA MET A 1 -11.60 1.81 -11.52
C MET A 1 -11.68 2.96 -10.50
N VAL A 2 -10.62 3.39 -9.80
CA VAL A 2 -10.76 4.50 -8.81
C VAL A 2 -11.18 5.83 -9.43
N ALA A 3 -10.57 6.23 -10.55
CA ALA A 3 -10.91 7.48 -11.24
C ALA A 3 -12.39 7.52 -11.71
N GLU A 4 -12.89 6.37 -12.16
CA GLU A 4 -14.29 6.18 -12.55
C GLU A 4 -15.22 6.29 -11.34
N LYS A 5 -14.91 5.61 -10.23
CA LYS A 5 -15.70 5.73 -8.99
C LYS A 5 -15.65 7.12 -8.36
N LEU A 6 -14.54 7.84 -8.56
CA LEU A 6 -14.43 9.24 -8.18
C LEU A 6 -15.34 10.12 -9.04
N GLN A 7 -15.44 9.84 -10.35
CA GLN A 7 -16.35 10.56 -11.23
C GLN A 7 -17.82 10.28 -10.91
N GLU A 8 -18.16 9.02 -10.59
CA GLU A 8 -19.51 8.64 -10.11
C GLU A 8 -19.87 9.38 -8.82
N ALA A 9 -18.93 9.46 -7.86
CA ALA A 9 -19.13 10.21 -6.62
C ALA A 9 -19.34 11.71 -6.88
N LYS A 10 -18.55 12.33 -7.78
CA LYS A 10 -18.72 13.73 -8.18
C LYS A 10 -20.08 13.98 -8.82
N ALA A 11 -20.54 13.10 -9.70
CA ALA A 11 -21.85 13.23 -10.34
C ALA A 11 -23.01 13.16 -9.33
N VAL A 12 -22.89 12.39 -8.25
CA VAL A 12 -23.87 12.39 -7.16
C VAL A 12 -23.87 13.73 -6.41
N LEU A 13 -22.70 14.32 -6.19
CA LEU A 13 -22.55 15.62 -5.51
C LEU A 13 -23.06 16.81 -6.34
N GLU A 14 -23.08 16.69 -7.67
CA GLU A 14 -23.60 17.73 -8.57
C GLU A 14 -25.13 17.75 -8.68
N LYS A 15 -25.83 16.75 -8.13
CA LYS A 15 -27.30 16.73 -8.11
C LYS A 15 -27.85 17.82 -7.19
N THR A 16 -28.96 18.45 -7.59
CA THR A 16 -29.63 19.50 -6.80
C THR A 16 -30.20 18.99 -5.47
N ASN A 17 -30.55 17.70 -5.38
CA ASN A 17 -31.04 17.05 -4.15
C ASN A 17 -30.78 15.52 -4.17
N PRO A 18 -29.53 15.04 -4.04
CA PRO A 18 -29.23 13.61 -4.02
C PRO A 18 -29.83 12.95 -2.78
N SER A 19 -30.34 11.73 -2.93
CA SER A 19 -30.86 10.95 -1.80
C SER A 19 -29.73 10.40 -0.92
N THR A 20 -30.03 10.13 0.35
CA THR A 20 -29.10 9.50 1.30
C THR A 20 -28.55 8.17 0.78
N GLU A 21 -29.38 7.37 0.10
CA GLU A 21 -28.96 6.09 -0.47
C GLU A 21 -28.01 6.25 -1.66
N GLU A 22 -28.19 7.28 -2.50
CA GLU A 22 -27.25 7.56 -3.60
C GLU A 22 -25.88 7.98 -3.09
N VAL A 23 -25.84 8.84 -2.06
CA VAL A 23 -24.60 9.28 -1.42
C VAL A 23 -23.88 8.09 -0.80
N LYS A 24 -24.60 7.26 -0.02
CA LYS A 24 -24.03 6.07 0.64
C LYS A 24 -23.50 5.04 -0.36
N LYS A 25 -24.21 4.81 -1.46
CA LYS A 25 -23.78 3.88 -2.51
C LYS A 25 -22.51 4.37 -3.21
N ALA A 26 -22.43 5.66 -3.53
CA ALA A 26 -21.25 6.25 -4.15
C ALA A 26 -20.04 6.23 -3.20
N GLU A 27 -20.25 6.54 -1.91
CA GLU A 27 -19.22 6.46 -0.88
C GLU A 27 -18.66 5.03 -0.75
N LEU A 28 -19.54 4.02 -0.62
CA LEU A 28 -19.13 2.62 -0.53
C LEU A 28 -18.39 2.15 -1.80
N ALA A 29 -18.87 2.55 -2.98
CA ALA A 29 -18.22 2.19 -4.24
C ALA A 29 -16.81 2.79 -4.35
N LEU A 30 -16.64 4.05 -3.95
CA LEU A 30 -15.34 4.72 -3.93
C LEU A 30 -14.40 4.09 -2.88
N GLN A 31 -14.90 3.83 -1.67
CA GLN A 31 -14.13 3.14 -0.62
C GLN A 31 -13.68 1.76 -1.06
N ASN A 32 -14.56 0.97 -1.68
CA ASN A 32 -14.19 -0.35 -2.20
C ASN A 32 -13.15 -0.26 -3.33
N ALA A 33 -13.28 0.71 -4.23
CA ALA A 33 -12.30 0.92 -5.29
C ALA A 33 -10.94 1.38 -4.73
N GLN A 34 -10.92 2.20 -3.67
CA GLN A 34 -9.70 2.60 -2.97
C GLN A 34 -9.04 1.42 -2.24
N LYS A 35 -9.83 0.58 -1.56
CA LYS A 35 -9.34 -0.64 -0.88
C LYS A 35 -8.75 -1.65 -1.86
N ALA A 36 -9.23 -1.66 -3.10
CA ALA A 36 -8.73 -2.54 -4.15
C ALA A 36 -7.49 -1.98 -4.88
N LEU A 37 -6.98 -0.81 -4.49
CA LEU A 37 -5.72 -0.31 -5.02
C LEU A 37 -4.56 -1.19 -4.56
N VAL A 38 -3.74 -1.56 -5.53
CA VAL A 38 -2.47 -2.25 -5.30
C VAL A 38 -1.33 -1.32 -5.67
N VAL A 39 -0.19 -1.53 -5.03
CA VAL A 39 1.05 -0.83 -5.37
C VAL A 39 1.37 -1.16 -6.83
N ARG A 40 1.52 -0.12 -7.65
CA ARG A 40 1.94 -0.28 -9.04
C ARG A 40 3.38 -0.72 -9.12
N ALA A 41 3.68 -1.53 -10.13
CA ALA A 41 5.03 -1.97 -10.40
C ALA A 41 5.94 -0.75 -10.65
N SER A 42 7.12 -0.75 -10.04
CA SER A 42 8.13 0.28 -10.33
C SER A 42 8.61 0.14 -11.78
N LYS A 43 9.06 1.25 -12.37
CA LYS A 43 9.63 1.22 -13.73
C LYS A 43 10.81 0.26 -13.80
N GLU A 44 11.63 0.24 -12.77
CA GLU A 44 12.81 -0.60 -12.63
C GLU A 44 12.42 -2.09 -12.53
N SER A 45 11.38 -2.44 -11.77
CA SER A 45 10.82 -3.81 -11.72
C SER A 45 10.32 -4.26 -13.09
N VAL A 46 9.62 -3.38 -13.82
CA VAL A 46 9.14 -3.63 -15.18
C VAL A 46 10.30 -3.82 -16.15
N ASP A 47 11.36 -3.02 -16.04
CA ASP A 47 12.52 -3.12 -16.91
C ASP A 47 13.36 -4.39 -16.64
N VAL A 48 13.46 -4.83 -15.39
CA VAL A 48 14.00 -6.17 -15.05
C VAL A 48 13.18 -7.27 -15.73
N LEU A 49 11.85 -7.22 -15.63
CA LEU A 49 10.98 -8.24 -16.25
C LEU A 49 11.17 -8.30 -17.77
N LYS A 50 11.30 -7.14 -18.43
CA LYS A 50 11.58 -7.08 -19.88
C LYS A 50 12.90 -7.75 -20.25
N ARG A 51 13.97 -7.49 -19.48
CA ARG A 51 15.28 -8.11 -19.75
C ARG A 51 15.22 -9.62 -19.57
N LEU A 52 14.62 -10.12 -18.48
CA LEU A 52 14.42 -11.55 -18.28
C LEU A 52 13.62 -12.21 -19.42
N VAL A 53 12.59 -11.53 -19.93
CA VAL A 53 11.81 -12.00 -21.09
C VAL A 53 12.67 -12.07 -22.34
N GLU A 54 13.51 -11.07 -22.58
CA GLU A 54 14.43 -11.06 -23.72
C GLU A 54 15.44 -12.21 -23.64
N ASP A 55 16.04 -12.42 -22.47
CA ASP A 55 17.06 -13.45 -22.27
C ASP A 55 16.48 -14.85 -22.33
N GLY A 56 15.32 -15.08 -21.70
CA GLY A 56 14.61 -16.35 -21.83
C GLY A 56 14.27 -16.68 -23.28
N LYS A 57 13.88 -15.69 -24.10
CA LYS A 57 13.62 -15.91 -25.54
C LYS A 57 14.86 -16.34 -26.31
N LYS A 58 16.03 -15.73 -26.03
CA LYS A 58 17.30 -16.09 -26.69
C LYS A 58 17.71 -17.54 -26.43
N MET A 59 17.28 -18.12 -25.30
CA MET A 59 17.61 -19.49 -24.94
C MET A 59 16.77 -20.54 -25.68
N LYS A 60 15.62 -20.19 -26.25
CA LYS A 60 14.64 -21.15 -26.77
C LYS A 60 15.24 -22.18 -27.73
N ASP A 61 16.05 -21.73 -28.68
CA ASP A 61 16.60 -22.61 -29.73
C ASP A 61 17.69 -23.58 -29.22
N ALA A 62 18.20 -23.37 -28.00
CA ALA A 62 19.22 -24.23 -27.39
C ALA A 62 18.65 -25.45 -26.66
N TYR A 63 17.31 -25.52 -26.50
CA TYR A 63 16.63 -26.55 -25.73
C TYR A 63 15.50 -27.22 -26.54
N THR A 64 15.14 -28.43 -26.15
CA THR A 64 13.92 -29.07 -26.67
C THR A 64 12.70 -28.39 -26.07
N GLU A 65 11.55 -28.49 -26.75
CA GLU A 65 10.28 -27.96 -26.22
C GLU A 65 9.96 -28.51 -24.83
N GLU A 66 10.24 -29.79 -24.60
CA GLU A 66 10.04 -30.43 -23.29
C GLU A 66 10.94 -29.83 -22.20
N ALA A 67 12.23 -29.66 -22.48
CA ALA A 67 13.18 -29.10 -21.51
C ALA A 67 12.94 -27.60 -21.26
N PHE A 68 12.35 -26.89 -22.23
CA PHE A 68 12.09 -25.45 -22.16
C PHE A 68 10.68 -25.12 -21.66
N LYS A 69 9.82 -26.11 -21.42
CA LYS A 69 8.39 -25.94 -21.13
C LYS A 69 8.09 -25.02 -19.95
N ASP A 70 8.86 -25.16 -18.86
CA ASP A 70 8.66 -24.36 -17.66
C ASP A 70 9.07 -22.89 -17.88
N VAL A 71 10.15 -22.67 -18.62
CA VAL A 71 10.58 -21.32 -19.04
C VAL A 71 9.56 -20.71 -19.98
N GLN A 72 9.04 -21.46 -20.96
CA GLN A 72 8.00 -20.98 -21.88
C GLN A 72 6.74 -20.57 -21.12
N THR A 73 6.31 -21.36 -20.14
CA THR A 73 5.14 -21.03 -19.29
C THR A 73 5.36 -19.72 -18.53
N ALA A 74 6.53 -19.54 -17.92
CA ALA A 74 6.87 -18.30 -17.22
C ALA A 74 7.01 -17.10 -18.17
N LEU A 75 7.55 -17.30 -19.38
CA LEU A 75 7.64 -16.29 -20.43
C LEU A 75 6.26 -15.83 -20.90
N ASP A 76 5.30 -16.74 -21.03
CA ASP A 76 3.93 -16.40 -21.45
C ASP A 76 3.22 -15.55 -20.40
N LEU A 77 3.38 -15.89 -19.12
CA LEU A 77 2.88 -15.07 -18.00
C LEU A 77 3.51 -13.67 -17.99
N ALA A 78 4.83 -13.60 -18.14
CA ALA A 78 5.57 -12.34 -18.19
C ALA A 78 5.13 -11.46 -19.38
N GLN A 79 4.97 -12.05 -20.55
CA GLN A 79 4.51 -11.33 -21.74
C GLN A 79 3.06 -10.85 -21.60
N GLY A 80 2.19 -11.67 -21.02
CA GLY A 80 0.81 -11.27 -20.70
C GLY A 80 0.78 -10.05 -19.78
N LEU A 81 1.61 -10.04 -18.73
CA LEU A 81 1.71 -8.92 -17.80
C LEU A 81 2.24 -7.64 -18.46
N LEU A 82 3.20 -7.78 -19.39
CA LEU A 82 3.79 -6.67 -20.16
C LEU A 82 2.86 -6.08 -21.24
N THR A 83 1.63 -6.59 -21.41
CA THR A 83 0.65 -5.98 -22.34
C THR A 83 0.10 -4.64 -21.83
N ASP A 84 0.04 -4.44 -20.51
CA ASP A 84 -0.27 -3.16 -19.88
C ASP A 84 0.71 -2.86 -18.73
N PRO A 85 1.97 -2.47 -19.04
CA PRO A 85 3.00 -2.23 -18.03
C PRO A 85 2.64 -1.12 -17.03
N SER A 86 1.74 -0.22 -17.42
CA SER A 86 1.37 0.97 -16.64
C SER A 86 0.44 0.65 -15.46
N ASN A 87 -0.17 -0.54 -15.48
CA ASN A 87 -1.18 -0.97 -14.52
C ASN A 87 -0.81 -2.30 -13.83
N MET A 88 0.43 -2.77 -14.01
CA MET A 88 0.95 -3.95 -13.32
C MET A 88 0.98 -3.72 -11.81
N ALA A 89 0.58 -4.74 -11.04
CA ALA A 89 0.77 -4.76 -9.60
C ALA A 89 2.20 -5.20 -9.26
N GLU A 90 2.87 -4.53 -8.33
CA GLU A 90 4.24 -4.89 -7.91
C GLU A 90 4.28 -6.32 -7.33
N VAL A 91 3.24 -6.74 -6.60
CA VAL A 91 3.16 -8.10 -6.04
C VAL A 91 3.14 -9.18 -7.13
N THR A 92 2.32 -8.99 -8.17
CA THR A 92 2.25 -9.91 -9.31
C THR A 92 3.53 -9.85 -10.14
N THR A 93 4.10 -8.65 -10.32
CA THR A 93 5.38 -8.46 -11.01
C THR A 93 6.49 -9.24 -10.32
N LYS A 94 6.56 -9.16 -8.99
CA LYS A 94 7.50 -9.91 -8.16
C LYS A 94 7.34 -11.42 -8.36
N GLU A 95 6.12 -11.93 -8.28
CA GLU A 95 5.86 -13.36 -8.48
C GLU A 95 6.34 -13.84 -9.85
N VAL A 96 6.03 -13.09 -10.91
CA VAL A 96 6.40 -13.44 -12.28
C VAL A 96 7.91 -13.33 -12.52
N VAL A 97 8.57 -12.30 -11.99
CA VAL A 97 10.05 -12.17 -12.04
C VAL A 97 10.70 -13.38 -11.37
N LEU A 98 10.25 -13.76 -10.17
CA LEU A 98 10.77 -14.91 -9.44
C LEU A 98 10.53 -16.23 -10.18
N SER A 99 9.33 -16.43 -10.73
CA SER A 99 8.99 -17.62 -11.51
C SER A 99 9.87 -17.76 -12.74
N LEU A 100 10.03 -16.69 -13.53
CA LEU A 100 10.85 -16.72 -14.74
C LEU A 100 12.34 -16.93 -14.41
N SER A 101 12.85 -16.20 -13.42
CA SER A 101 14.22 -16.36 -12.93
C SER A 101 14.51 -17.80 -12.47
N THR A 102 13.60 -18.39 -11.67
CA THR A 102 13.75 -19.77 -11.17
C THR A 102 13.70 -20.79 -12.32
N ALA A 103 12.79 -20.59 -13.28
CA ALA A 103 12.67 -21.49 -14.42
C ALA A 103 13.95 -21.48 -15.29
N ILE A 104 14.57 -20.31 -15.49
CA ILE A 104 15.81 -20.21 -16.26
C ILE A 104 16.98 -20.85 -15.47
N ASP A 105 17.10 -20.61 -14.16
CA ASP A 105 18.17 -21.19 -13.33
C ASP A 105 18.15 -22.73 -13.30
N ALA A 106 16.95 -23.30 -13.33
CA ALA A 106 16.72 -24.74 -13.37
C ALA A 106 17.21 -25.41 -14.68
N LEU A 107 17.53 -24.63 -15.72
CA LEU A 107 18.09 -25.19 -16.95
C LEU A 107 19.50 -25.75 -16.68
N HIS A 108 19.67 -27.06 -16.88
CA HIS A 108 20.91 -27.80 -16.62
C HIS A 108 22.12 -27.43 -17.52
N LYS A 109 21.99 -26.46 -18.42
CA LYS A 109 23.04 -26.08 -19.40
C LYS A 109 23.54 -24.64 -19.31
N LEU A 110 23.17 -23.88 -18.27
CA LEU A 110 23.71 -22.52 -18.10
C LEU A 110 25.24 -22.52 -18.09
N THR A 111 25.82 -21.69 -18.94
CA THR A 111 27.24 -21.35 -18.90
C THR A 111 27.54 -20.48 -17.68
N LEU A 112 28.83 -20.37 -17.33
CA LEU A 112 29.26 -19.47 -16.26
C LEU A 112 28.86 -18.02 -16.51
N GLN A 113 28.91 -17.58 -17.76
CA GLN A 113 28.56 -16.20 -18.14
C GLN A 113 27.06 -15.96 -17.99
N GLU A 114 26.21 -16.85 -18.50
CA GLU A 114 24.76 -16.74 -18.36
C GLU A 114 24.34 -16.77 -16.88
N ALA A 115 24.94 -17.63 -16.05
CA ALA A 115 24.67 -17.67 -14.62
C ALA A 115 25.08 -16.36 -13.91
N LYS A 116 26.18 -15.70 -14.33
CA LYS A 116 26.57 -14.38 -13.81
C LYS A 116 25.57 -13.30 -14.21
N GLU A 117 25.10 -13.32 -15.45
CA GLU A 117 24.09 -12.37 -15.93
C GLU A 117 22.76 -12.53 -15.17
N GLN A 118 22.32 -13.78 -14.93
CA GLN A 118 21.15 -14.08 -14.10
C GLN A 118 21.28 -13.51 -12.68
N LEU A 119 22.43 -13.75 -12.04
CA LEU A 119 22.70 -13.23 -10.71
C LEU A 119 22.74 -11.69 -10.70
N ALA A 120 23.30 -11.05 -11.72
CA ALA A 120 23.34 -9.59 -11.85
C ALA A 120 21.94 -8.98 -11.98
N GLU A 121 21.06 -9.59 -12.77
CA GLU A 121 19.67 -9.15 -12.89
C GLU A 121 18.92 -9.30 -11.57
N MET A 122 19.08 -10.41 -10.86
CA MET A 122 18.45 -10.59 -9.56
C MET A 122 19.01 -9.63 -8.49
N ILE A 123 20.31 -9.31 -8.52
CA ILE A 123 20.91 -8.25 -7.70
C ILE A 123 20.23 -6.90 -7.98
N THR A 124 20.08 -6.55 -9.26
CA THR A 124 19.43 -5.30 -9.68
C THR A 124 17.98 -5.23 -9.20
N TYR A 125 17.26 -6.36 -9.29
CA TYR A 125 15.89 -6.47 -8.82
C TYR A 125 15.78 -6.32 -7.29
N ALA A 126 16.63 -7.02 -6.54
CA ALA A 126 16.69 -6.91 -5.09
C ALA A 126 17.05 -5.48 -4.62
N ASP A 127 18.00 -4.82 -5.27
CA ASP A 127 18.33 -3.41 -5.01
C ASP A 127 17.14 -2.47 -5.28
N THR A 128 16.35 -2.76 -6.32
CA THR A 128 15.14 -2.00 -6.66
C THR A 128 14.09 -2.13 -5.56
N LEU A 129 13.81 -3.35 -5.11
CA LEU A 129 12.87 -3.61 -4.03
C LEU A 129 13.28 -2.91 -2.73
N LEU A 130 14.57 -2.91 -2.39
CA LEU A 130 15.08 -2.25 -1.19
C LEU A 130 15.02 -0.72 -1.23
N LYS A 131 14.93 -0.12 -2.43
CA LYS A 131 14.79 1.34 -2.61
C LYS A 131 13.34 1.79 -2.77
N ALA A 132 12.41 0.86 -2.94
CA ALA A 132 11.01 1.19 -3.08
C ALA A 132 10.46 1.79 -1.77
N ASN A 133 9.64 2.84 -1.85
CA ASN A 133 9.01 3.45 -0.66
C ASN A 133 8.14 2.46 0.13
N THR A 134 7.74 1.35 -0.49
CA THR A 134 6.98 0.27 0.17
C THR A 134 7.84 -0.63 1.03
N ILE A 135 9.16 -0.51 1.01
CA ILE A 135 10.06 -1.33 1.83
C ILE A 135 9.82 -1.10 3.32
N GLU A 136 9.40 0.11 3.72
CA GLU A 136 9.05 0.46 5.10
C GLU A 136 7.82 -0.30 5.61
N GLN A 137 7.01 -0.85 4.70
CA GLN A 137 5.82 -1.64 5.03
C GLN A 137 6.14 -3.13 5.16
N MET A 138 7.40 -3.53 5.00
CA MET A 138 7.86 -4.92 5.13
C MET A 138 8.38 -5.18 6.55
N THR A 139 8.38 -6.45 6.99
CA THR A 139 8.93 -6.79 8.31
C THR A 139 10.45 -6.57 8.33
N ALA A 140 10.97 -6.05 9.45
CA ALA A 140 12.40 -5.77 9.60
C ALA A 140 13.26 -7.02 9.37
N GLU A 141 12.78 -8.18 9.84
CA GLU A 141 13.47 -9.47 9.68
C GLU A 141 13.56 -9.88 8.21
N SER A 142 12.48 -9.68 7.44
CA SER A 142 12.47 -10.05 6.02
C SER A 142 13.34 -9.12 5.17
N VAL A 143 13.34 -7.82 5.48
CA VAL A 143 14.23 -6.84 4.86
C VAL A 143 15.69 -7.15 5.16
N GLN A 144 16.02 -7.48 6.41
CA GLN A 144 17.38 -7.84 6.82
C GLN A 144 17.86 -9.13 6.14
N ALA A 145 16.98 -10.12 5.98
CA ALA A 145 17.29 -11.34 5.23
C ALA A 145 17.64 -11.04 3.77
N LEU A 146 16.85 -10.17 3.10
CA LEU A 146 17.13 -9.73 1.74
C LEU A 146 18.45 -8.97 1.62
N GLN A 147 18.72 -8.03 2.53
CA GLN A 147 19.99 -7.29 2.55
C GLN A 147 21.21 -8.20 2.72
N THR A 148 21.08 -9.22 3.58
CA THR A 148 22.15 -10.21 3.82
C THR A 148 22.43 -11.04 2.57
N ALA A 149 21.38 -11.59 1.95
CA ALA A 149 21.51 -12.35 0.71
C ALA A 149 22.06 -11.49 -0.44
N LEU A 150 21.62 -10.24 -0.55
CA LEU A 150 22.09 -9.30 -1.57
C LEU A 150 23.58 -8.97 -1.40
N LYS A 151 24.05 -8.80 -0.16
CA LYS A 151 25.46 -8.60 0.12
C LYS A 151 26.28 -9.81 -0.34
N GLN A 152 25.85 -11.03 0.00
CA GLN A 152 26.52 -12.26 -0.44
C GLN A 152 26.55 -12.37 -1.97
N ALA A 153 25.45 -12.04 -2.65
CA ALA A 153 25.38 -12.01 -4.12
C ALA A 153 26.40 -11.03 -4.73
N LYS A 154 26.52 -9.82 -4.17
CA LYS A 154 27.49 -8.81 -4.62
C LYS A 154 28.95 -9.27 -4.40
N GLU A 155 29.23 -9.99 -3.31
CA GLU A 155 30.56 -10.55 -3.05
C GLU A 155 30.91 -11.68 -4.03
N VAL A 156 29.96 -12.59 -4.30
CA VAL A 156 30.17 -13.72 -5.22
C VAL A 156 30.34 -13.26 -6.66
N ILE A 157 29.54 -12.28 -7.13
CA ILE A 157 29.66 -11.79 -8.51
C ILE A 157 30.96 -11.01 -8.75
N ALA A 158 31.49 -10.35 -7.71
CA ALA A 158 32.77 -9.64 -7.77
C ALA A 158 33.99 -10.60 -7.72
N ASN A 159 33.79 -11.85 -7.30
CA ASN A 159 34.85 -12.85 -7.26
C ASN A 159 35.08 -13.46 -8.64
N GLU A 160 36.18 -13.09 -9.29
CA GLU A 160 36.57 -13.61 -10.61
C GLU A 160 36.71 -15.14 -10.66
N LYS A 161 37.01 -15.77 -9.51
CA LYS A 161 37.18 -17.22 -9.37
C LYS A 161 35.90 -17.95 -8.93
N ALA A 162 34.77 -17.26 -8.82
CA ALA A 162 33.51 -17.89 -8.47
C ALA A 162 33.16 -19.00 -9.47
N SER A 163 32.87 -20.19 -8.96
CA SER A 163 32.44 -21.33 -9.78
C SER A 163 30.96 -21.19 -10.19
N LEU A 164 30.56 -21.92 -11.24
CA LEU A 164 29.17 -21.99 -11.67
C LEU A 164 28.24 -22.39 -10.52
N GLU A 165 28.62 -23.43 -9.75
CA GLU A 165 27.84 -23.91 -8.60
C GLU A 165 27.73 -22.86 -7.49
N GLN A 166 28.78 -22.10 -7.23
CA GLN A 166 28.74 -21.00 -6.25
C GLN A 166 27.77 -19.91 -6.69
N ILE A 167 27.79 -19.54 -7.97
CA ILE A 167 26.89 -18.52 -8.53
C ILE A 167 25.44 -18.99 -8.47
N LYS A 168 25.14 -20.22 -8.91
CA LYS A 168 23.79 -20.81 -8.86
C LYS A 168 23.25 -20.91 -7.44
N THR A 169 24.08 -21.39 -6.51
CA THR A 169 23.71 -21.45 -5.08
C THR A 169 23.36 -20.07 -4.55
N THR A 170 24.17 -19.06 -4.89
CA THR A 170 23.97 -17.68 -4.43
C THR A 170 22.73 -17.05 -5.07
N HIS A 171 22.49 -17.33 -6.35
CA HIS A 171 21.26 -16.95 -7.04
C HIS A 171 20.03 -17.51 -6.33
N THR A 172 20.01 -18.81 -6.03
CA THR A 172 18.93 -19.47 -5.26
C THR A 172 18.72 -18.83 -3.89
N ILE A 173 19.81 -18.50 -3.16
CA ILE A 173 19.73 -17.81 -1.86
C ILE A 173 19.05 -16.44 -2.02
N LEU A 174 19.43 -15.65 -3.03
CA LEU A 174 18.85 -14.34 -3.28
C LEU A 174 17.39 -14.42 -3.70
N VAL A 175 17.03 -15.33 -4.62
CA VAL A 175 15.65 -15.63 -5.03
C VAL A 175 14.79 -15.93 -3.80
N ASN A 176 15.26 -16.80 -2.91
CA ASN A 176 14.54 -17.17 -1.70
C ASN A 176 14.36 -15.99 -0.74
N ALA A 177 15.37 -15.11 -0.63
CA ALA A 177 15.26 -13.91 0.21
C ALA A 177 14.25 -12.90 -0.37
N VAL A 178 14.22 -12.70 -1.70
CA VAL A 178 13.22 -11.85 -2.37
C VAL A 178 11.81 -12.43 -2.18
N LYS A 179 11.66 -13.75 -2.34
CA LYS A 179 10.39 -14.47 -2.06
C LYS A 179 9.98 -14.33 -0.59
N GLY A 180 10.96 -14.34 0.30
CA GLY A 180 10.79 -14.21 1.75
C GLY A 180 10.48 -12.79 2.23
N LEU A 181 10.50 -11.78 1.35
CA LEU A 181 10.12 -10.41 1.68
C LEU A 181 8.62 -10.37 2.03
N LYS A 182 8.33 -10.10 3.30
CA LYS A 182 6.98 -10.19 3.88
C LYS A 182 6.47 -8.81 4.26
N PRO A 183 5.25 -8.44 3.88
CA PRO A 183 4.62 -7.25 4.43
C PRO A 183 4.50 -7.42 5.95
N GLN A 184 4.60 -6.32 6.68
CA GLN A 184 4.08 -6.26 8.03
C GLN A 184 2.62 -6.71 7.99
N GLU A 185 2.17 -7.45 9.00
CA GLU A 185 0.76 -7.81 9.08
C GLU A 185 -0.03 -6.50 9.05
N SER A 186 -0.82 -6.31 7.99
CA SER A 186 -1.81 -5.24 7.93
C SER A 186 -2.91 -5.63 8.90
N VAL A 187 -2.71 -5.38 10.19
CA VAL A 187 -3.82 -5.27 11.11
C VAL A 187 -4.52 -4.00 10.67
N THR A 188 -5.48 -4.10 9.76
CA THR A 188 -6.44 -3.02 9.54
C THR A 188 -7.07 -2.78 10.90
N PRO A 189 -6.78 -1.65 11.56
CA PRO A 189 -7.29 -1.43 12.90
C PRO A 189 -8.81 -1.41 12.85
N ASP A 190 -9.46 -2.00 13.87
CA ASP A 190 -10.91 -1.95 13.97
C ASP A 190 -11.36 -0.50 14.16
N THR A 191 -12.08 0.04 13.19
CA THR A 191 -12.57 1.42 13.20
C THR A 191 -14.02 1.53 13.68
N THR A 192 -14.66 0.41 14.07
CA THR A 192 -16.09 0.35 14.37
C THR A 192 -16.48 1.28 15.53
N ALA A 193 -15.65 1.33 16.57
CA ALA A 193 -15.86 2.20 17.73
C ALA A 193 -15.77 3.69 17.34
N LEU A 194 -14.72 4.09 16.62
CA LEU A 194 -14.54 5.45 16.11
C LEU A 194 -15.69 5.89 15.18
N GLN A 195 -16.14 5.00 14.27
CA GLN A 195 -17.29 5.26 13.40
C GLN A 195 -18.59 5.47 14.18
N THR A 196 -18.81 4.69 15.23
CA THR A 196 -19.98 4.81 16.12
C THR A 196 -19.94 6.13 16.87
N LEU A 197 -18.78 6.49 17.42
CA LEU A 197 -18.60 7.73 18.16
C LEU A 197 -18.81 8.97 17.26
N ILE A 198 -18.33 8.95 16.02
CA ILE A 198 -18.60 10.01 15.04
C ILE A 198 -20.10 10.18 14.78
N LYS A 199 -20.88 9.09 14.71
CA LYS A 199 -22.34 9.15 14.53
C LYS A 199 -23.03 9.78 15.74
N GLU A 200 -22.59 9.45 16.95
CA GLU A 200 -23.17 10.02 18.17
C GLU A 200 -22.82 11.50 18.33
N VAL A 201 -21.55 11.88 18.14
CA VAL A 201 -21.12 13.28 18.26
C VAL A 201 -21.80 14.19 17.23
N LYS A 202 -22.10 13.69 16.02
CA LYS A 202 -22.87 14.43 15.00
C LYS A 202 -24.28 14.83 15.44
N LYS A 203 -24.85 14.21 16.49
CA LYS A 203 -26.18 14.55 17.01
C LYS A 203 -26.15 15.75 17.97
N VAL A 204 -24.97 16.19 18.41
CA VAL A 204 -24.83 17.31 19.36
C VAL A 204 -25.04 18.66 18.66
N THR A 205 -26.02 19.44 19.12
CA THR A 205 -26.33 20.77 18.59
C THR A 205 -25.61 21.89 19.36
N ALA A 206 -25.37 23.02 18.69
CA ALA A 206 -24.62 24.14 19.26
C ALA A 206 -25.43 24.99 20.26
N ASP A 207 -26.76 24.84 20.31
CA ASP A 207 -27.67 25.81 20.92
C ASP A 207 -27.46 26.03 22.43
N LEU A 208 -26.93 25.02 23.12
CA LEU A 208 -26.73 25.03 24.57
C LEU A 208 -25.31 25.44 24.98
N TYR A 209 -24.38 25.58 24.03
CA TYR A 209 -22.96 25.70 24.31
C TYR A 209 -22.37 27.01 23.80
N THR A 210 -21.24 27.41 24.38
CA THR A 210 -20.46 28.54 23.85
C THR A 210 -19.86 28.18 22.49
N VAL A 211 -19.72 29.19 21.64
CA VAL A 211 -19.10 29.06 20.30
C VAL A 211 -17.73 28.36 20.40
N GLN A 212 -16.88 28.83 21.31
CA GLN A 212 -15.52 28.30 21.49
C GLN A 212 -15.52 26.81 21.85
N SER A 213 -16.40 26.38 22.77
CA SER A 213 -16.47 24.96 23.17
C SER A 213 -17.05 24.05 22.08
N TYR A 214 -17.95 24.58 21.24
CA TYR A 214 -18.52 23.84 20.11
C TYR A 214 -17.55 23.74 18.91
N GLU A 215 -16.75 24.78 18.66
CA GLU A 215 -15.68 24.75 17.66
C GLU A 215 -14.62 23.71 18.01
N ALA A 216 -14.25 23.59 19.30
CA ALA A 216 -13.32 22.57 19.77
C ALA A 216 -13.82 21.14 19.48
N LEU A 217 -15.10 20.85 19.72
CA LEU A 217 -15.73 19.57 19.34
C LEU A 217 -15.67 19.36 17.82
N SER A 218 -16.04 20.39 17.05
CA SER A 218 -16.10 20.32 15.59
C SER A 218 -14.74 19.98 14.99
N LYS A 219 -13.66 20.54 15.54
CA LYS A 219 -12.29 20.22 15.14
C LYS A 219 -11.94 18.76 15.42
N LYS A 220 -12.23 18.25 16.63
CA LYS A 220 -11.97 16.84 16.98
C LYS A 220 -12.78 15.87 16.12
N LEU A 221 -14.03 16.22 15.79
CA LEU A 221 -14.86 15.46 14.86
C LEU A 221 -14.25 15.43 13.44
N GLN A 222 -13.66 16.53 12.98
CA GLN A 222 -12.97 16.58 11.69
C GLN A 222 -11.69 15.75 11.70
N ASP A 223 -10.86 15.88 12.74
CA ASP A 223 -9.63 15.12 12.92
C ASP A 223 -9.93 13.60 12.91
N ALA A 224 -10.99 13.17 13.62
CA ALA A 224 -11.44 11.77 13.64
C ALA A 224 -11.91 11.24 12.28
N LYS A 225 -12.64 12.05 11.49
CA LYS A 225 -13.03 11.68 10.12
C LYS A 225 -11.83 11.54 9.20
N ALA A 226 -10.84 12.43 9.33
CA ALA A 226 -9.62 12.37 8.54
C ALA A 226 -8.83 11.07 8.79
N ILE A 227 -8.84 10.54 10.01
CA ILE A 227 -8.25 9.22 10.30
C ILE A 227 -8.99 8.08 9.57
N LEU A 228 -10.32 8.13 9.49
CA LEU A 228 -11.10 7.13 8.75
C LEU A 228 -10.94 7.20 7.23
N GLU A 229 -10.61 8.38 6.69
CA GLU A 229 -10.34 8.59 5.27
C GLU A 229 -8.90 8.25 4.86
N LYS A 230 -8.01 8.02 5.84
CA LYS A 230 -6.61 7.67 5.58
C LYS A 230 -6.52 6.29 4.93
N THR A 231 -5.65 6.14 3.93
CA THR A 231 -5.50 4.87 3.18
C THR A 231 -5.00 3.72 4.04
N ASN A 232 -4.24 4.02 5.10
CA ASN A 232 -3.73 3.03 6.05
C ASN A 232 -3.47 3.68 7.43
N PRO A 233 -4.51 3.97 8.23
CA PRO A 233 -4.31 4.51 9.57
C PRO A 233 -3.69 3.43 10.47
N SER A 234 -2.81 3.83 11.38
CA SER A 234 -2.29 2.89 12.40
C SER A 234 -3.32 2.65 13.51
N ALA A 235 -3.19 1.55 14.25
CA ALA A 235 -4.03 1.28 15.42
C ALA A 235 -3.93 2.39 16.48
N ASP A 236 -2.76 2.99 16.65
CA ASP A 236 -2.54 4.12 17.56
C ASP A 236 -3.26 5.39 17.07
N GLU A 237 -3.26 5.64 15.75
CA GLU A 237 -3.99 6.78 15.18
C GLU A 237 -5.50 6.64 15.38
N VAL A 238 -6.04 5.44 15.16
CA VAL A 238 -7.46 5.15 15.40
C VAL A 238 -7.80 5.29 16.88
N SER A 239 -7.00 4.67 17.76
CA SER A 239 -7.22 4.72 19.21
C SER A 239 -7.11 6.15 19.76
N LYS A 240 -6.14 6.93 19.27
CA LYS A 240 -5.98 8.33 19.65
C LYS A 240 -7.16 9.18 19.19
N ALA A 241 -7.60 9.03 17.94
CA ALA A 241 -8.76 9.76 17.43
C ALA A 241 -10.04 9.40 18.20
N GLU A 242 -10.20 8.13 18.60
CA GLU A 242 -11.30 7.70 19.44
C GLU A 242 -11.26 8.38 20.82
N LEU A 243 -10.13 8.34 21.52
CA LEU A 243 -9.98 8.96 22.84
C LEU A 243 -10.18 10.49 22.79
N GLU A 244 -9.62 11.15 21.78
CA GLU A 244 -9.76 12.59 21.60
C GLU A 244 -11.21 12.99 21.29
N LEU A 245 -11.92 12.22 20.47
CA LEU A 245 -13.32 12.49 20.17
C LEU A 245 -14.24 12.14 21.36
N GLN A 246 -13.90 11.11 22.13
CA GLN A 246 -14.68 10.63 23.28
C GLN A 246 -14.61 11.64 24.43
N SER A 247 -13.47 12.29 24.61
CA SER A 247 -13.25 13.30 25.65
C SER A 247 -13.79 14.69 25.27
N ALA A 248 -14.03 14.96 23.99
CA ALA A 248 -14.44 16.28 23.51
C ALA A 248 -15.74 16.82 24.14
N PRO A 249 -16.79 16.02 24.44
CA PRO A 249 -17.97 16.50 25.14
C PRO A 249 -17.72 17.03 26.57
N ASN A 250 -16.66 16.56 27.25
CA ASN A 250 -16.33 17.02 28.61
C ASN A 250 -15.77 18.46 28.62
N ALA A 251 -15.37 18.99 27.46
CA ALA A 251 -14.89 20.35 27.30
C ALA A 251 -16.00 21.37 26.99
N PHE A 252 -17.27 20.94 27.00
CA PHE A 252 -18.39 21.84 26.75
C PHE A 252 -18.55 22.89 27.85
N VAL A 253 -18.76 24.14 27.42
CA VAL A 253 -19.12 25.24 28.31
C VAL A 253 -20.53 25.65 27.95
N VAL A 254 -21.46 25.52 28.90
CA VAL A 254 -22.87 25.90 28.71
C VAL A 254 -22.97 27.40 28.53
N ARG A 255 -23.74 27.84 27.54
CA ARG A 255 -23.99 29.26 27.29
C ARG A 255 -24.88 29.83 28.40
N ALA A 256 -24.60 31.06 28.84
CA ALA A 256 -25.49 31.77 29.76
C ALA A 256 -26.92 31.85 29.19
N SER A 257 -27.93 31.63 30.03
CA SER A 257 -29.33 31.67 29.60
C SER A 257 -29.72 33.09 29.17
N LYS A 258 -30.68 33.20 28.24
CA LYS A 258 -31.20 34.50 27.79
C LYS A 258 -31.72 35.35 28.95
N GLU A 259 -32.32 34.71 29.95
CA GLU A 259 -32.86 35.38 31.14
C GLU A 259 -31.75 35.92 32.03
N SER A 260 -30.70 35.12 32.27
CA SER A 260 -29.52 35.54 33.05
C SER A 260 -28.84 36.76 32.43
N VAL A 261 -28.74 36.77 31.09
CA VAL A 261 -28.15 37.90 30.34
C VAL A 261 -29.06 39.14 30.42
N LYS A 262 -30.39 38.96 30.40
CA LYS A 262 -31.36 40.06 30.49
C LYS A 262 -31.33 40.72 31.87
N ILE A 263 -31.34 39.93 32.95
CA ILE A 263 -31.25 40.41 34.33
C ILE A 263 -29.96 41.22 34.52
N LEU A 264 -28.82 40.72 34.04
CA LEU A 264 -27.55 41.42 34.14
C LEU A 264 -27.57 42.76 33.41
N LYS A 265 -28.21 42.85 32.23
CA LYS A 265 -28.34 44.12 31.50
C LYS A 265 -29.16 45.15 32.27
N THR A 266 -30.30 44.75 32.83
CA THR A 266 -31.16 45.66 33.61
C THR A 266 -30.43 46.20 34.84
N LEU A 267 -29.66 45.36 35.56
CA LEU A 267 -28.86 45.81 36.70
C LEU A 267 -27.75 46.81 36.34
N VAL A 268 -27.19 46.72 35.13
CA VAL A 268 -26.14 47.63 34.64
C VAL A 268 -26.71 48.97 34.13
N GLU A 269 -27.99 48.99 33.75
CA GLU A 269 -28.68 50.20 33.24
C GLU A 269 -29.32 51.05 34.36
N GLU A 270 -29.40 50.53 35.59
CA GLU A 270 -29.97 51.20 36.78
C GLU A 270 -28.93 51.90 37.68
N ASP A 271 -27.62 51.78 37.37
CA ASP A 271 -26.49 52.52 37.97
C ASP A 271 -26.01 53.68 37.08
#